data_AF-A0A3D1IAK0-F1
#
_entry.id   AF-A0A3D1IAK0-F1
#
_cell.length_a   1.000
_cell.length_b   1.000
_cell.length_c   1.000
_cell.angle_alpha   90.00
_cell.angle_beta   90.00
_cell.angle_gamma   90.00
#
_symmetry.space_group_name_H-M   'P 1'
#
loop_
_entity.id
_entity.type
_entity.pdbx_description
1 polymer ?
#
loop_
_entity_poly.entity_id
_entity_poly.type
_entity_poly.pdbx_seq_one_letter_code
_entity_poly.pdbx_strand_id
1 'polypeptide(L)'
;MAVIDGELWRFNFARVKVVDVSDDYRLMQPPLPSDCYPVLMETYVPVHRLDEMLSGREWVQGYLYDWHEPEEDGEAGWIVGVVRKGLLEELERAGMAVPPA
;
A
#
# COMPACT_ATOMS: atom_id res chain seq x y z
N MET A 1 32.03 6.86 27.04
CA MET A 1 30.96 5.84 26.97
C MET A 1 29.94 6.38 25.98
N ALA A 2 29.80 5.75 24.81
CA ALA A 2 28.73 6.13 23.89
C ALA A 2 27.44 5.54 24.43
N VAL A 3 26.50 6.41 24.82
CA VAL A 3 25.12 6.01 25.11
C VAL A 3 24.46 5.83 23.75
N ILE A 4 23.94 4.63 23.47
CA ILE A 4 23.00 4.47 22.35
C ILE A 4 21.73 5.18 22.81
N ASP A 5 21.63 6.46 22.48
CA ASP A 5 20.43 7.25 22.65
C ASP A 5 19.57 7.11 21.39
N GLY A 6 18.26 7.02 21.60
CA GLY A 6 17.27 7.22 20.56
C GLY A 6 17.01 6.03 19.65
N GLU A 7 15.81 6.06 19.08
CA GLU A 7 15.15 5.09 18.23
C GLU A 7 15.88 4.89 16.88
N LEU A 8 17.13 4.43 16.89
CA LEU A 8 17.95 4.17 15.69
C LEU A 8 17.24 3.25 14.68
N TRP A 9 16.30 2.44 15.15
CA TRP A 9 15.43 1.61 14.31
C TRP A 9 14.53 2.45 13.38
N ARG A 10 14.10 3.67 13.77
CA ARG A 10 13.30 4.58 12.93
C ARG A 10 14.03 5.06 11.68
N PHE A 11 15.36 5.02 11.69
CA PHE A 11 16.19 5.36 10.52
C PHE A 11 16.49 4.14 9.63
N ASN A 12 16.24 2.94 10.13
CA ASN A 12 16.57 1.70 9.42
C ASN A 12 15.35 0.94 8.93
N PHE A 13 14.17 1.22 9.49
CA PHE A 13 12.89 0.61 9.11
C PHE A 13 11.88 1.67 8.70
N ALA A 14 11.19 1.39 7.60
CA ALA A 14 10.02 2.12 7.14
C ALA A 14 8.74 1.38 7.56
N ARG A 15 7.73 2.12 8.01
CA ARG A 15 6.38 1.58 8.24
C ARG A 15 5.66 1.50 6.90
N VAL A 16 5.06 0.36 6.58
CA VAL A 16 4.25 0.16 5.38
C VAL A 16 2.84 -0.20 5.80
N LYS A 17 1.89 0.64 5.42
CA LYS A 17 0.45 0.44 5.63
C LYS A 17 -0.18 0.04 4.29
N VAL A 18 -0.82 -1.11 4.25
CA VAL A 18 -1.48 -1.63 3.05
C VAL A 18 -2.98 -1.40 3.16
N VAL A 19 -3.57 -0.75 2.18
CA VAL A 19 -4.99 -0.33 2.19
C VAL A 19 -5.77 -0.93 1.02
N ASP A 20 -7.03 -1.29 1.25
CA ASP A 20 -7.94 -1.81 0.21
C ASP A 20 -8.62 -0.66 -0.54
N VAL A 21 -8.25 -0.46 -1.81
CA VAL A 21 -8.83 0.58 -2.69
C VAL A 21 -9.85 0.01 -3.67
N SER A 22 -10.31 -1.22 -3.46
CA SER A 22 -11.24 -1.90 -4.38
C SER A 22 -12.55 -1.13 -4.63
N ASP A 23 -13.00 -0.33 -3.66
CA ASP A 23 -14.26 0.40 -3.80
C ASP A 23 -14.18 1.54 -4.83
N ASP A 24 -12.99 2.08 -5.12
CA ASP A 24 -12.82 3.10 -6.18
C ASP A 24 -13.20 2.52 -7.55
N TYR A 25 -12.74 1.29 -7.80
CA TYR A 25 -13.04 0.52 -8.99
C TYR A 25 -14.50 0.05 -9.02
N ARG A 26 -15.06 -0.35 -7.88
CA ARG A 26 -16.44 -0.82 -7.79
C ARG A 26 -17.44 0.30 -8.02
N LEU A 27 -17.16 1.48 -7.48
CA LEU A 27 -18.07 2.64 -7.52
C LEU A 27 -17.76 3.59 -8.68
N MET A 28 -16.65 3.38 -9.41
CA MET A 28 -16.15 4.25 -10.47
C MET A 28 -16.02 5.71 -10.00
N GLN A 29 -15.54 5.88 -8.77
CA GLN A 29 -15.35 7.18 -8.11
C GLN A 29 -13.87 7.58 -8.19
N PRO A 30 -13.56 8.89 -8.11
CA PRO A 30 -12.18 9.32 -7.94
C PRO A 30 -11.60 8.81 -6.62
N PRO A 31 -10.28 8.57 -6.56
CA PRO A 31 -9.63 8.11 -5.34
C PRO A 31 -9.83 9.12 -4.20
N LEU A 32 -10.08 8.57 -3.01
CA LEU A 32 -10.17 9.29 -1.76
C LEU A 32 -8.78 9.51 -1.15
N PRO A 33 -8.65 10.41 -0.15
CA PRO A 33 -7.46 10.47 0.68
C PRO A 33 -7.12 9.11 1.30
N SER A 34 -5.83 8.80 1.39
CA SER A 34 -5.32 7.48 1.72
C SER A 34 -5.69 6.97 3.13
N ASP A 35 -6.04 7.88 4.04
CA ASP A 35 -6.53 7.61 5.38
C ASP A 35 -8.01 7.16 5.44
N CYS A 36 -8.75 7.35 4.34
CA CYS A 36 -10.16 6.95 4.23
C CYS A 36 -10.34 5.47 3.86
N TYR A 37 -9.28 4.80 3.39
CA TYR A 37 -9.35 3.39 3.02
C TYR A 37 -9.15 2.46 4.22
N PRO A 38 -9.80 1.29 4.24
CA PRO A 38 -9.59 0.31 5.28
C PRO A 38 -8.19 -0.31 5.18
N VAL A 39 -7.51 -0.39 6.33
CA VAL A 39 -6.18 -0.97 6.45
C VAL A 39 -6.28 -2.50 6.50
N LEU A 40 -5.59 -3.18 5.59
CA LEU A 40 -5.53 -4.65 5.55
C LEU A 40 -4.39 -5.18 6.41
N MET A 41 -3.24 -4.51 6.38
CA MET A 41 -2.09 -4.87 7.19
C MET A 41 -1.16 -3.69 7.41
N GLU A 42 -0.35 -3.80 8.45
CA GLU A 42 0.75 -2.88 8.72
C GLU A 42 2.00 -3.71 9.03
N THR A 43 3.14 -3.31 8.46
CA THR A 43 4.42 -4.00 8.67
C THR A 43 5.58 -3.01 8.65
N TYR A 44 6.71 -3.39 9.24
CA TYR A 44 7.94 -2.64 9.16
C TYR A 44 8.91 -3.34 8.22
N VAL A 45 9.54 -2.60 7.31
CA VAL A 45 10.49 -3.12 6.33
C VAL A 45 11.80 -2.35 6.41
N PRO A 46 12.97 -2.98 6.23
CA PRO A 46 14.21 -2.23 6.19
C PRO A 46 14.20 -1.22 5.04
N VAL A 47 14.55 0.05 5.32
CA VAL A 47 14.51 1.15 4.34
C VAL A 47 15.30 0.80 3.08
N HIS A 48 16.45 0.15 3.22
CA HIS A 48 17.30 -0.24 2.08
C HIS A 48 16.70 -1.32 1.16
N ARG A 49 15.61 -1.99 1.57
CA ARG A 49 14.86 -2.95 0.75
C ARG A 49 13.51 -2.42 0.30
N LEU A 50 13.16 -1.20 0.69
CA LEU A 50 11.83 -0.67 0.50
C LEU A 50 11.44 -0.64 -0.99
N ASP A 51 12.30 -0.09 -1.85
CA ASP A 51 12.05 -0.01 -3.29
C ASP A 51 11.82 -1.40 -3.92
N GLU A 52 12.61 -2.39 -3.50
CA GLU A 52 12.47 -3.79 -3.92
C GLU A 52 11.10 -4.36 -3.49
N MET A 53 10.70 -4.08 -2.25
CA MET A 53 9.46 -4.59 -1.68
C MET A 53 8.21 -3.92 -2.26
N LEU A 54 8.26 -2.61 -2.50
CA LEU A 54 7.15 -1.85 -3.09
C LEU A 54 6.88 -2.29 -4.54
N SER A 55 7.93 -2.61 -5.29
CA SER A 55 7.82 -2.87 -6.74
C SER A 55 7.51 -4.31 -7.14
N GLY A 56 7.57 -5.28 -6.21
CA GLY A 56 7.61 -6.69 -6.60
C GLY A 56 6.89 -7.68 -5.67
N ARG A 57 6.28 -7.22 -4.57
CA ARG A 57 5.70 -8.11 -3.56
C ARG A 57 4.18 -8.14 -3.61
N GLU A 58 3.60 -9.34 -3.59
CA GLU A 58 2.21 -9.51 -3.15
C GLU A 58 2.17 -9.26 -1.63
N TRP A 59 1.71 -8.08 -1.22
CA TRP A 59 1.62 -7.68 0.18
C TRP A 59 0.54 -8.47 0.93
N VAL A 60 -0.63 -8.64 0.30
CA VAL A 60 -1.78 -9.37 0.87
C VAL A 60 -2.24 -10.42 -0.14
N GLN A 61 -2.37 -11.68 0.31
CA GLN A 61 -2.84 -12.76 -0.55
C GLN A 61 -4.25 -12.47 -1.08
N GLY A 62 -4.44 -12.62 -2.39
CA GLY A 62 -5.74 -12.37 -3.03
C GLY A 62 -5.94 -10.93 -3.49
N TYR A 63 -4.92 -10.09 -3.35
CA TYR A 63 -4.92 -8.69 -3.78
C TYR A 63 -3.83 -8.43 -4.83
N LEU A 64 -4.04 -7.40 -5.65
CA LEU A 64 -3.10 -6.89 -6.65
C LEU A 64 -2.60 -5.53 -6.21
N TYR A 65 -1.34 -5.25 -6.51
CA TYR A 65 -0.76 -3.94 -6.35
C TYR A 65 -1.45 -2.93 -7.29
N ASP A 66 -1.71 -1.73 -6.79
CA ASP A 66 -2.28 -0.60 -7.53
C ASP A 66 -1.29 0.57 -7.55
N TRP A 67 -1.07 1.19 -6.39
CA TRP A 67 -0.14 2.31 -6.23
C TRP A 67 0.54 2.28 -4.86
N HIS A 68 1.56 3.12 -4.68
CA HIS A 68 2.12 3.41 -3.36
C HIS A 68 2.60 4.86 -3.28
N GLU A 69 2.58 5.44 -2.08
CA GLU A 69 3.02 6.81 -1.83
C GLU A 69 3.61 6.95 -0.41
N PRO A 70 4.48 7.94 -0.15
CA PRO A 70 4.97 8.22 1.20
C PRO A 70 3.86 8.82 2.08
N GLU A 71 3.86 8.48 3.37
CA GLU A 71 2.97 9.13 4.34
C GLU A 71 3.38 10.61 4.54
N GLU A 72 2.40 11.50 4.63
CA GLU A 72 2.63 12.95 4.74
C GLU A 72 3.28 13.38 6.09
N ASP A 73 3.17 12.57 7.14
CA ASP A 73 3.54 12.94 8.52
C ASP A 73 5.05 12.93 8.83
N GLY A 74 5.92 12.84 7.82
CA GLY A 74 7.37 13.01 7.97
C GLY A 74 8.10 11.87 8.70
N GLU A 75 7.40 10.81 9.12
CA GLU A 75 8.01 9.53 9.41
C GLU A 75 8.37 8.80 8.10
N ALA A 76 9.30 7.84 8.14
CA ALA A 76 9.57 6.94 7.02
C ALA A 76 8.39 5.95 6.82
N GLY A 77 7.20 6.48 6.54
CA GLY A 77 5.97 5.74 6.33
C GLY A 77 5.62 5.67 4.85
N TRP A 78 5.05 4.56 4.41
CA TRP A 78 4.54 4.36 3.06
C TRP A 78 3.15 3.74 3.11
N ILE A 79 2.28 4.21 2.23
CA ILE A 79 0.97 3.63 2.00
C ILE A 79 1.02 2.87 0.68
N VAL A 80 0.48 1.66 0.66
CA VAL A 80 0.37 0.82 -0.53
C VAL A 80 -1.11 0.52 -0.77
N GLY A 81 -1.63 1.02 -1.88
CA GLY A 81 -2.96 0.70 -2.37
C GLY A 81 -2.99 -0.67 -3.03
N VAL A 82 -3.97 -1.50 -2.66
CA VAL A 82 -4.19 -2.80 -3.28
C VAL A 82 -5.66 -3.05 -3.61
N VAL A 83 -5.90 -3.81 -4.68
CA VAL A 83 -7.23 -4.13 -5.21
C VAL A 83 -7.48 -5.63 -5.15
N ARG A 84 -8.69 -6.07 -4.81
CA ARG A 84 -9.04 -7.50 -4.80
C ARG A 84 -8.91 -8.10 -6.20
N LYS A 85 -8.17 -9.21 -6.31
CA LYS A 85 -8.00 -9.96 -7.58
C LYS A 85 -9.34 -10.30 -8.24
N GLY A 86 -10.29 -10.80 -7.44
CA GLY A 86 -11.61 -11.20 -7.94
C GLY A 86 -12.43 -10.04 -8.51
N LEU A 87 -12.19 -8.79 -8.08
CA LEU A 87 -12.95 -7.64 -8.57
C LEU A 87 -12.63 -7.35 -10.05
N LEU A 88 -11.36 -7.43 -10.44
CA LEU A 88 -10.95 -7.28 -11.83
C LEU A 88 -11.64 -8.30 -12.73
N GLU A 89 -11.65 -9.57 -12.32
CA GLU A 89 -12.33 -10.65 -13.06
C GLU A 89 -13.85 -10.40 -13.18
N GLU A 90 -14.48 -9.87 -12.13
CA GLU A 90 -15.90 -9.50 -12.13
C GLU A 90 -16.19 -8.34 -13.10
N LEU A 91 -15.36 -7.29 -13.09
CA LEU A 91 -15.51 -6.11 -13.95
C LEU A 91 -15.30 -6.47 -15.43
N GLU A 92 -14.29 -7.28 -15.74
CA GLU A 92 -14.04 -7.80 -17.08
C GLU A 92 -15.22 -8.63 -17.58
N ARG A 93 -15.77 -9.52 -16.74
CA ARG A 93 -16.96 -10.32 -17.08
C ARG A 93 -18.21 -9.47 -17.27
N ALA A 94 -18.32 -8.34 -16.56
CA ALA A 94 -19.40 -7.37 -16.74
C ALA A 94 -19.23 -6.50 -18.00
N GLY A 95 -18.12 -6.63 -18.74
CA GLY A 95 -17.82 -5.83 -19.92
C GLY A 95 -17.44 -4.39 -19.61
N MET A 96 -17.04 -4.10 -18.37
CA MET A 96 -16.60 -2.77 -17.94
C MET A 96 -15.12 -2.61 -18.24
N ALA A 97 -14.73 -1.44 -18.77
CA ALA A 97 -13.32 -1.11 -18.98
C ALA A 97 -12.65 -0.93 -17.61
N VAL A 98 -11.68 -1.77 -17.30
CA VAL A 98 -10.87 -1.61 -16.10
C VAL A 98 -9.73 -0.64 -16.42
N PRO A 99 -9.60 0.50 -15.70
CA PRO A 99 -8.46 1.36 -15.88
C PRO A 99 -7.18 0.60 -15.50
N PRO A 100 -6.05 0.84 -16.20
CA PRO A 100 -4.79 0.22 -15.83
C PRO A 100 -4.42 0.65 -14.41
N ALA A 101 -4.03 -0.34 -13.59
CA ALA A 101 -3.30 -0.13 -12.35
C ALA A 101 -1.93 0.53 -12.65
#